data_AF-A0AAV6T4J9-F1
#
_entry.id   AF-A0AAV6T4J9-F1
#
_cell.length_a   1.000
_cell.length_b   1.000
_cell.length_c   1.000
_cell.angle_alpha   90.00
_cell.angle_beta   90.00
_cell.angle_gamma   90.00
#
_symmetry.space_group_name_H-M   'P 1'
#
loop_
_entity.id
_entity.type
_entity.pdbx_description
1 polymer ?
#
loop_
_entity_poly.entity_id
_entity_poly.type
_entity_poly.pdbx_seq_one_letter_code
_entity_poly.pdbx_strand_id
1 'polypeptide(L)'
;MKFLNYADKVQVMTAARRKGNISVDHKNVMSCFISADLLKHRKLFDSAKRELASLSISELRYGIIHPAKLLVTFKGKRHIFDVAPQAEAFVQQLKSKHPTHPEASESASDSEQR
;
A
#
# COMPACT_ATOMS: atom_id res chain seq x y z
N MET A 1 -9.46 -19.83 -16.79
CA MET A 1 -9.00 -19.20 -18.04
C MET A 1 -7.51 -19.41 -18.20
N LYS A 2 -7.09 -20.15 -19.23
CA LYS A 2 -5.68 -20.40 -19.55
C LYS A 2 -5.42 -19.74 -20.91
N PHE A 3 -4.64 -18.66 -20.92
CA PHE A 3 -4.27 -17.99 -22.17
C PHE A 3 -3.21 -18.82 -22.88
N LEU A 4 -3.29 -18.87 -24.21
CA LEU A 4 -2.28 -19.53 -25.03
C LEU A 4 -0.92 -18.81 -24.95
N ASN A 5 -0.96 -17.48 -24.88
CA ASN A 5 0.22 -16.63 -24.76
C ASN A 5 0.22 -15.86 -23.43
N TYR A 6 1.39 -15.78 -22.78
CA TYR A 6 1.58 -14.98 -21.59
C TYR A 6 1.41 -13.47 -21.86
N ALA A 7 1.81 -12.99 -23.03
CA ALA A 7 1.66 -11.58 -23.41
C ALA A 7 0.17 -11.16 -23.42
N ASP A 8 -0.69 -11.98 -24.01
CA ASP A 8 -2.13 -11.75 -24.07
C ASP A 8 -2.75 -11.71 -22.67
N LYS A 9 -2.32 -12.62 -21.79
CA LYS A 9 -2.72 -12.62 -20.38
C LYS A 9 -2.38 -11.28 -19.72
N VAL A 10 -1.17 -10.75 -19.94
CA VAL A 10 -0.73 -9.49 -19.35
C VAL A 10 -1.51 -8.30 -19.92
N GLN A 11 -1.78 -8.29 -21.22
CA GLN A 11 -2.57 -7.24 -21.88
C GLN A 11 -4.01 -7.21 -21.36
N VAL A 12 -4.69 -8.37 -21.32
CA VAL A 12 -6.06 -8.46 -20.79
C VAL A 12 -6.11 -8.04 -19.32
N MET A 13 -5.13 -8.46 -18.51
CA MET A 13 -5.03 -8.04 -17.12
C MET A 13 -4.80 -6.52 -16.97
N THR A 14 -4.03 -5.91 -17.87
CA THR A 14 -3.78 -4.46 -17.85
C THR A 14 -5.01 -3.69 -18.29
N ALA A 15 -5.70 -4.13 -19.35
CA ALA A 15 -6.96 -3.55 -19.80
C ALA A 15 -8.05 -3.64 -18.72
N ALA A 16 -8.17 -4.80 -18.07
CA ALA A 16 -9.04 -5.03 -16.93
C ALA A 16 -8.80 -4.02 -15.79
N ARG A 17 -7.53 -3.84 -15.39
CA ARG A 17 -7.15 -2.87 -14.35
C ARG A 17 -7.45 -1.42 -14.73
N ARG A 18 -7.23 -1.04 -15.99
CA ARG A 18 -7.53 0.31 -16.49
C ARG A 18 -9.02 0.60 -16.51
N LYS A 19 -9.83 -0.41 -16.89
CA LYS A 19 -11.29 -0.27 -16.94
C LYS A 19 -11.92 -0.26 -15.54
N GLY A 20 -11.32 -0.95 -14.57
CA GLY A 20 -11.73 -0.96 -13.17
C GLY A 20 -13.00 -1.79 -12.90
N ASN A 21 -14.03 -1.63 -13.73
CA ASN A 21 -15.27 -2.39 -13.65
C ASN A 21 -15.49 -3.18 -14.95
N ILE A 22 -15.53 -4.51 -14.85
CA ILE A 22 -15.75 -5.39 -15.99
C ILE A 22 -17.10 -6.07 -15.80
N SER A 23 -18.05 -5.72 -16.65
CA SER A 23 -19.35 -6.37 -16.72
C SER A 23 -19.35 -7.42 -17.83
N VAL A 24 -19.74 -8.65 -17.50
CA VAL A 24 -20.11 -9.68 -18.48
C VAL A 24 -21.58 -9.98 -18.25
N ASP A 25 -22.42 -9.86 -19.28
CA ASP A 25 -23.86 -10.07 -19.19
C ASP A 25 -24.52 -9.28 -18.04
N HIS A 26 -24.18 -7.99 -17.92
CA HIS A 26 -24.68 -7.07 -16.88
C HIS A 26 -24.30 -7.47 -15.44
N LYS A 27 -23.43 -8.46 -15.25
CA LYS A 27 -22.88 -8.86 -13.95
C LYS A 27 -21.46 -8.35 -13.81
N ASN A 28 -21.18 -7.66 -12.70
CA ASN A 28 -19.83 -7.21 -12.38
C ASN A 28 -18.97 -8.42 -12.02
N VAL A 29 -17.93 -8.66 -12.82
CA VAL A 29 -16.96 -9.73 -12.63
C VAL A 29 -15.66 -9.14 -12.11
N MET A 30 -15.25 -9.58 -10.92
CA MET A 30 -13.96 -9.23 -10.33
C MET A 30 -12.83 -9.90 -11.12
N SER A 31 -11.98 -9.12 -11.79
CA SER A 31 -10.86 -9.67 -12.57
C SER A 31 -9.70 -10.12 -11.66
N CYS A 32 -9.75 -11.35 -11.15
CA CYS A 32 -8.67 -11.92 -10.34
C CYS A 32 -7.81 -12.89 -11.17
N PHE A 33 -6.80 -12.36 -11.88
CA PHE A 33 -5.82 -13.17 -12.63
C PHE A 33 -4.53 -13.45 -11.83
N ILE A 34 -4.59 -13.36 -10.50
CA ILE A 34 -3.45 -13.40 -9.57
C ILE A 34 -3.30 -14.82 -9.01
N SER A 35 -2.09 -15.37 -8.99
CA SER A 35 -1.83 -16.69 -8.36
C SER A 35 -1.90 -16.60 -6.83
N ALA A 36 -2.21 -17.73 -6.18
CA ALA A 36 -2.27 -17.80 -4.72
C ALA A 36 -0.94 -17.40 -4.06
N ASP A 37 0.20 -17.77 -4.65
CA ASP A 37 1.52 -17.39 -4.12
C ASP A 37 1.77 -15.89 -4.26
N LEU A 38 1.32 -15.28 -5.35
CA LEU A 38 1.42 -13.83 -5.50
C LEU A 38 0.57 -13.08 -4.47
N LEU A 39 -0.57 -13.63 -4.07
CA LEU A 39 -1.36 -13.09 -2.95
C LEU A 39 -0.63 -13.22 -1.62
N LYS A 40 0.06 -14.34 -1.36
CA LYS A 40 0.88 -14.52 -0.15
C LYS A 40 2.00 -13.48 -0.09
N HIS A 41 2.71 -13.26 -1.19
CA HIS A 41 3.76 -12.24 -1.26
C HIS A 41 3.21 -10.83 -1.03
N ARG A 42 2.00 -10.52 -1.51
CA ARG A 42 1.35 -9.23 -1.24
C ARG A 42 0.98 -9.06 0.24
N LYS A 43 0.52 -10.13 0.89
CA LYS A 43 0.20 -10.10 2.33
C LYS A 43 1.40 -9.76 3.20
N LEU A 44 2.62 -10.09 2.77
CA LEU A 44 3.84 -9.71 3.49
C LEU A 44 4.01 -8.20 3.61
N PHE A 45 3.45 -7.41 2.68
CA PHE A 45 3.50 -5.95 2.72
C PHE A 45 2.31 -5.31 3.44
N ASP A 46 1.37 -6.11 3.96
CA ASP A 46 0.19 -5.58 4.67
C ASP A 46 0.58 -4.93 6.01
N SER A 47 1.61 -5.45 6.69
CA SER A 47 2.20 -4.84 7.90
C SER A 47 2.67 -3.42 7.60
N ALA A 48 3.58 -3.27 6.63
CA ALA A 48 4.12 -1.98 6.19
C ALA A 48 3.03 -1.02 5.73
N LYS A 49 1.97 -1.52 5.06
CA LYS A 49 0.82 -0.70 4.68
C LYS A 49 0.06 -0.11 5.85
N ARG A 50 -0.21 -0.92 6.89
CA ARG A 50 -0.91 -0.45 8.09
C ARG A 50 -0.10 0.64 8.79
N GLU A 51 1.20 0.47 8.85
CA GLU A 51 2.09 1.46 9.44
C GLU A 51 2.15 2.75 8.59
N LEU A 52 2.25 2.64 7.26
CA LEU A 52 2.18 3.80 6.36
C LEU A 52 0.83 4.53 6.46
N ALA A 53 -0.27 3.80 6.65
CA ALA A 53 -1.59 4.38 6.88
C ALA A 53 -1.67 5.13 8.21
N SER A 54 -1.06 4.59 9.28
CA SER A 54 -1.05 5.22 10.60
C SER A 54 -0.28 6.54 10.66
N LEU A 55 0.67 6.75 9.75
CA LEU A 55 1.47 7.97 9.71
C LEU A 55 0.72 9.21 9.20
N SER A 56 -0.46 9.04 8.58
CA SER A 56 -1.37 10.10 8.10
C SER A 56 -0.70 11.33 7.44
N ILE A 57 0.41 11.12 6.72
CA ILE A 57 1.16 12.19 6.02
C ILE A 57 0.46 12.52 4.70
N SER A 58 0.05 13.78 4.50
CA SER A 58 -0.65 14.25 3.29
C SER A 58 0.14 14.04 1.98
N GLU A 59 1.47 14.10 2.05
CA GLU A 59 2.36 13.92 0.88
C GLU A 59 2.76 12.45 0.62
N LEU A 60 2.27 11.50 1.43
CA LEU A 60 2.64 10.10 1.34
C LEU A 60 1.61 9.34 0.48
N ARG A 61 2.04 8.85 -0.68
CA ARG A 61 1.25 7.95 -1.51
C ARG A 61 1.88 6.57 -1.52
N TYR A 62 1.12 5.55 -1.16
CA TYR A 62 1.61 4.17 -1.15
C TYR A 62 0.68 3.23 -1.91
N GLY A 63 1.25 2.19 -2.52
CA GLY A 63 0.49 1.22 -3.30
C GLY A 63 1.31 -0.02 -3.62
N ILE A 64 0.64 -1.12 -3.97
CA ILE A 64 1.31 -2.34 -4.42
C ILE A 64 1.26 -2.39 -5.94
N ILE A 65 2.43 -2.37 -6.57
CA ILE A 65 2.58 -2.56 -8.01
C ILE A 65 2.73 -4.07 -8.30
N HIS A 66 2.23 -4.47 -9.46
CA HIS A 66 2.48 -5.81 -9.98
C HIS A 66 3.98 -6.08 -10.18
N PRO A 67 4.48 -7.28 -9.87
CA PRO A 67 3.77 -8.43 -9.29
C PRO A 67 3.45 -8.24 -7.79
N ALA A 68 4.44 -7.96 -6.95
CA ALA A 68 4.29 -7.73 -5.52
C ALA A 68 5.37 -6.77 -4.99
N LYS A 69 5.42 -5.55 -5.55
CA LYS A 69 6.37 -4.51 -5.14
C LYS A 69 5.64 -3.41 -4.40
N LEU A 70 6.16 -2.97 -3.26
CA LEU A 70 5.62 -1.82 -2.54
C LEU A 70 6.20 -0.54 -3.15
N LEU A 71 5.32 0.31 -3.70
CA LEU A 71 5.66 1.66 -4.10
C LEU A 71 5.31 2.61 -2.97
N VAL A 72 6.28 3.39 -2.52
CA VAL A 72 6.07 4.50 -1.59
C VAL A 72 6.57 5.78 -2.27
N THR A 73 5.70 6.77 -2.38
CA THR A 73 6.04 8.10 -2.87
C THR A 73 6.00 9.06 -1.69
N PHE A 74 7.14 9.67 -1.39
CA PHE A 74 7.29 10.61 -0.29
C PHE A 74 8.06 11.84 -0.77
N LYS A 75 7.52 13.04 -0.56
CA LYS A 75 8.14 14.32 -0.99
C LYS A 75 8.58 14.32 -2.46
N GLY A 76 7.74 13.77 -3.34
CA GLY A 76 8.02 13.64 -4.78
C GLY A 76 9.03 12.55 -5.18
N LYS A 77 9.66 11.86 -4.23
CA LYS A 77 10.57 10.74 -4.50
C LYS A 77 9.82 9.41 -4.46
N ARG A 78 9.99 8.61 -5.52
CA ARG A 78 9.40 7.27 -5.66
C ARG A 78 10.41 6.22 -5.20
N HIS A 79 10.04 5.46 -4.18
CA HIS A 79 10.78 4.32 -3.66
C HIS A 79 10.04 3.03 -3.99
N ILE A 80 10.72 2.10 -4.65
CA ILE A 80 10.15 0.80 -5.04
C ILE A 80 10.90 -0.26 -4.24
N PHE A 81 10.15 -1.04 -3.46
CA PHE A 81 10.69 -2.12 -2.65
C PHE A 81 10.20 -3.46 -3.19
N ASP A 82 11.14 -4.38 -3.42
CA ASP A 82 10.86 -5.77 -3.80
C ASP A 82 10.78 -6.70 -2.57
N VAL A 83 11.38 -6.27 -1.46
CA VAL A 83 11.61 -7.08 -0.27
C VAL A 83 10.94 -6.44 0.95
N ALA A 84 10.15 -7.21 1.70
CA ALA A 84 9.40 -6.74 2.86
C ALA A 84 10.27 -6.09 3.95
N PRO A 85 11.38 -6.68 4.43
CA PRO A 85 12.21 -6.05 5.46
C PRO A 85 12.83 -4.72 5.03
N GLN A 86 13.10 -4.53 3.73
CA GLN A 86 13.58 -3.25 3.21
C GLN A 86 12.50 -2.16 3.29
N ALA A 87 11.25 -2.53 3.05
CA ALA A 87 10.10 -1.64 3.19
C ALA A 87 9.87 -1.28 4.67
N GLU A 88 9.93 -2.25 5.58
CA GLU A 88 9.73 -2.01 7.02
C GLU A 88 10.83 -1.11 7.61
N ALA A 89 12.10 -1.32 7.24
CA ALA A 89 13.19 -0.44 7.63
C ALA A 89 12.96 1.01 7.15
N PHE A 90 12.40 1.19 5.95
CA PHE A 90 12.04 2.51 5.44
C PHE A 90 10.90 3.15 6.24
N VAL A 91 9.89 2.37 6.64
CA VAL A 91 8.80 2.88 7.50
C VAL A 91 9.31 3.29 8.88
N GLN A 92 10.22 2.51 9.47
CA GLN A 92 10.86 2.88 10.74
C GLN A 92 11.64 4.19 10.61
N GLN A 93 12.42 4.37 9.53
CA GLN A 93 13.11 5.63 9.26
C GLN A 93 12.14 6.81 9.10
N LEU A 94 10.97 6.59 8.49
CA LEU A 94 9.94 7.62 8.37
C LEU A 94 9.33 7.99 9.73
N LYS A 95 9.00 6.98 10.57
CA LYS A 95 8.52 7.19 11.95
C LYS A 95 9.50 7.99 12.79
N SER A 96 10.80 7.71 12.69
CA SER A 96 11.83 8.45 13.45
C SER A 96 11.98 9.90 12.99
N LYS A 97 11.75 10.20 11.70
CA LYS A 97 11.87 11.55 11.14
C LYS A 97 10.61 12.39 11.32
N HIS A 98 9.46 11.73 11.39
CA HIS A 98 8.17 12.32 11.70
C HIS A 98 7.58 11.57 12.89
N PRO A 99 8.06 11.85 14.12
CA PRO A 99 7.37 11.36 15.30
C PRO A 99 5.98 11.98 15.24
N THR A 100 4.96 11.18 14.96
CA THR A 100 3.58 11.55 15.20
C THR A 100 3.48 11.82 16.69
N HIS A 101 3.62 13.09 17.09
CA HIS A 101 3.18 13.52 18.40
C HIS A 101 1.68 13.23 18.44
N PRO A 102 1.19 12.37 19.36
CA PRO A 102 -0.19 12.46 19.73
C PRO A 102 -0.31 13.80 20.47
N GLU A 103 -0.80 14.84 19.79
CA GLU A 103 -1.50 15.92 20.47
C GLU A 103 -2.77 15.33 21.07
N ALA A 104 -2.61 14.63 22.19
CA ALA A 104 -3.65 14.48 23.19
C ALA A 104 -3.36 15.54 24.25
N SER A 105 -3.95 16.72 24.03
CA SER A 105 -4.32 17.70 25.07
C SER A 105 -3.28 18.05 26.15
N GLU A 106 -2.60 19.18 25.96
CA GLU A 106 -2.33 20.10 27.07
C GLU A 106 -3.67 20.56 27.68
N SER A 107 -3.82 20.41 29.00
CA SER A 107 -4.22 21.49 29.93
C SER A 107 -4.85 20.93 31.21
N ALA A 108 -4.03 20.81 32.26
CA ALA A 108 -4.40 21.23 33.61
C ALA A 108 -3.12 21.25 34.45
N SER A 109 -2.33 22.31 34.22
CA SER A 109 -1.34 22.78 35.19
C SER A 109 -2.05 23.09 36.50
N ASP A 110 -1.50 22.53 37.58
CA ASP A 110 -1.06 23.26 38.77
C ASP A 110 -2.04 24.27 39.40
N SER A 111 -2.54 23.90 40.58
CA SER A 111 -2.73 24.86 41.67
C SER A 111 -2.60 24.14 43.01
N GLU A 112 -1.36 23.91 43.39
CA GLU A 112 -0.93 23.80 44.77
C GLU A 112 -0.99 25.20 45.41
N GLN A 113 -1.91 25.48 46.33
CA GLN A 113 -1.76 26.54 47.33
C GLN A 113 -2.82 26.48 48.46
N ARG A 114 -2.29 26.29 49.68
CA ARG A 114 -2.82 26.52 51.04
C ARG A 114 -3.68 25.46 51.72
#